data_AF-A0A6G3T193-F1
#
_entry.id   AF-A0A6G3T193-F1
#
_cell.length_a   1.000
_cell.length_b   1.000
_cell.length_c   1.000
_cell.angle_alpha   90.00
_cell.angle_beta   90.00
_cell.angle_gamma   90.00
#
_symmetry.space_group_name_H-M   'P 1'
#
loop_
_entity.id
_entity.type
_entity.pdbx_description
1 polymer ?
#
loop_
_entity_poly.entity_id
_entity_poly.type
_entity_poly.pdbx_seq_one_letter_code
_entity_poly.pdbx_strand_id
1 'polypeptide(L)'
;MDASALRARLNDAWRAPELHCPLPFHGAGHVCLPSDAADMAELERVAADAVDGAGLPVRAWVVGGRAAGVPDGPPVGGEGGLPIGGKGGLLELRGWMLAERWFGYGVTDTADGPRRVVVLARRSFVRPPGAGWVALLREATGRTEPDRRGFDWAATEAALGTPLPGDYKDIVDAFGPGSFDEYLDLLVPGAVGTDLVSWGRDMARYADLYRPYPVHPAPGGVLIWGTSEQELSFHWLTGPGDPDDWPVLVQYVGGEWQRFDCGTGEFVLRLLTDRSPPFAFPPSSGPFPHWFASWELPESSVQPPEDR
;
A
#
# COMPACT_ATOMS: atom_id res chain seq x y z
N MET A 1 18.35 16.96 17.48
CA MET A 1 16.90 16.78 17.59
C MET A 1 16.70 15.38 18.15
N ASP A 2 15.96 15.24 19.24
CA ASP A 2 15.62 13.90 19.75
C ASP A 2 14.60 13.21 18.83
N ALA A 3 14.39 11.90 19.03
CA ALA A 3 13.51 11.10 18.19
C ALA A 3 12.04 11.57 18.22
N SER A 4 11.57 12.12 19.34
CA SER A 4 10.19 12.59 19.49
C SER A 4 9.94 13.86 18.68
N ALA A 5 10.85 14.84 18.77
CA ALA A 5 10.80 16.06 17.98
C ALA A 5 10.97 15.77 16.48
N LEU A 6 11.83 14.80 16.12
CA LEU A 6 11.96 14.34 14.74
C LEU A 6 10.66 13.70 14.24
N ARG A 7 10.06 12.78 15.03
CA ARG A 7 8.80 12.12 14.70
C ARG A 7 7.65 13.13 14.52
N ALA A 8 7.58 14.17 15.34
CA ALA A 8 6.60 15.24 15.18
C ALA A 8 6.77 16.00 13.86
N ARG A 9 8.00 16.45 13.53
CA ARG A 9 8.28 17.14 12.27
C ARG A 9 8.09 16.24 11.05
N LEU A 10 8.38 14.95 11.20
CA LEU A 10 8.10 13.96 10.17
C LEU A 10 6.60 13.81 9.96
N ASN A 11 5.81 13.70 11.02
CA ASN A 11 4.34 13.66 10.91
C ASN A 11 3.78 14.90 10.20
N ASP A 12 4.28 16.09 10.52
CA ASP A 12 3.87 17.33 9.86
C ASP A 12 4.24 17.34 8.37
N ALA A 13 5.49 16.99 8.05
CA ALA A 13 5.93 16.86 6.67
C ALA A 13 5.15 15.79 5.91
N TRP A 14 4.85 14.67 6.56
CA TRP A 14 4.14 13.55 5.96
C TRP A 14 2.71 13.91 5.58
N ARG A 15 2.06 14.75 6.41
CA ARG A 15 0.71 15.28 6.19
C ARG A 15 0.65 16.44 5.17
N ALA A 16 1.80 17.02 4.81
CA ALA A 16 1.81 18.18 3.92
C ALA A 16 1.38 17.78 2.49
N PRO A 17 0.44 18.52 1.86
CA PRO A 17 -0.06 18.24 0.52
C PRO A 17 0.99 18.48 -0.57
N GLU A 18 2.06 19.20 -0.27
CA GLU A 18 3.28 19.32 -1.06
C GLU A 18 4.48 19.32 -0.12
N LEU A 19 5.59 18.71 -0.56
CA LEU A 19 6.87 18.80 0.15
C LEU A 19 7.71 19.89 -0.50
N HIS A 20 8.18 20.82 0.32
CA HIS A 20 9.15 21.84 -0.07
C HIS A 20 10.29 21.85 0.94
N CYS A 21 11.51 21.66 0.46
CA CYS A 21 12.67 21.64 1.33
C CYS A 21 13.09 23.08 1.68
N PRO A 22 13.25 23.43 2.96
CA PRO A 22 13.66 24.78 3.36
C PRO A 22 15.16 25.05 3.18
N LEU A 23 15.95 24.06 2.78
CA LEU A 23 17.39 24.23 2.59
C LEU A 23 17.70 25.03 1.31
N PRO A 24 18.70 25.92 1.33
CA PRO A 24 19.13 26.63 0.12
C PRO A 24 19.46 25.66 -1.01
N PHE A 25 19.11 26.04 -2.24
CA PHE A 25 19.34 25.26 -3.47
C PHE A 25 18.50 23.97 -3.60
N HIS A 26 17.61 23.68 -2.64
CA HIS A 26 16.64 22.59 -2.76
C HIS A 26 15.29 23.12 -3.28
N GLY A 27 14.46 22.21 -3.83
CA GLY A 27 13.17 22.53 -4.44
C GLY A 27 12.00 21.72 -3.85
N ALA A 28 10.95 21.59 -4.65
CA ALA A 28 9.76 20.78 -4.33
C ALA A 28 10.04 19.28 -4.45
N GLY A 29 9.21 18.46 -3.80
CA GLY A 29 9.22 16.99 -3.90
C GLY A 29 9.82 16.26 -2.71
N HIS A 30 10.58 16.97 -1.86
CA HIS A 30 11.17 16.43 -0.64
C HIS A 30 11.28 17.47 0.47
N VAL A 31 11.61 17.01 1.67
CA VAL A 31 12.06 17.85 2.78
C VAL A 31 13.27 17.21 3.45
N CYS A 32 14.27 18.03 3.77
CA CYS A 32 15.39 17.64 4.60
C CYS A 32 15.20 18.23 6.00
N LEU A 33 15.16 17.37 7.01
CA LEU A 33 15.09 17.73 8.41
C LEU A 33 16.48 17.58 9.04
N PRO A 34 17.12 18.68 9.49
CA PRO A 34 18.42 18.60 10.15
C PRO A 34 18.38 17.73 11.40
N SER A 35 19.45 16.96 11.61
CA SER A 35 19.65 16.14 12.80
C SER A 35 20.96 16.49 13.51
N ASP A 36 20.93 16.39 14.85
CA ASP A 36 22.09 16.63 15.71
C ASP A 36 22.82 15.33 16.08
N ALA A 37 22.37 14.17 15.57
CA ALA A 37 23.01 12.87 15.77
C ALA A 37 24.51 12.97 15.50
N ALA A 38 25.38 12.46 16.37
CA ALA A 38 26.82 12.67 16.30
C ALA A 38 27.46 12.07 15.03
N ASP A 39 26.95 10.92 14.58
CA ASP A 39 27.46 10.20 13.41
C ASP A 39 26.31 9.52 12.63
N MET A 40 26.68 8.79 11.56
CA MET A 40 25.72 8.06 10.72
C MET A 40 25.04 6.89 11.44
N ALA A 41 25.71 6.25 12.40
CA ALA A 41 25.15 5.11 13.12
C ALA A 41 24.10 5.57 14.14
N GLU A 42 24.36 6.67 14.85
CA GLU A 42 23.35 7.31 15.69
C GLU A 42 22.18 7.83 14.85
N LEU A 43 22.46 8.43 13.70
CA LEU A 43 21.43 8.93 12.79
C LEU A 43 20.53 7.80 12.27
N GLU A 44 21.11 6.65 11.92
CA GLU A 44 20.37 5.46 11.50
C GLU A 44 19.40 5.00 12.59
N ARG A 45 19.88 4.84 13.84
CA ARG A 45 18.99 4.46 14.95
C ARG A 45 17.86 5.46 15.15
N VAL A 46 18.17 6.76 15.21
CA VAL A 46 17.16 7.81 15.43
C VAL A 46 16.14 7.83 14.29
N ALA A 47 16.59 7.62 13.04
CA ALA A 47 15.70 7.52 11.89
C ALA A 47 14.84 6.26 11.95
N ALA A 48 15.43 5.10 12.27
CA ALA A 48 14.71 3.84 12.42
C ALA A 48 13.65 3.91 13.53
N ASP A 49 14.00 4.44 14.71
CA ASP A 49 13.08 4.63 15.83
C ASP A 49 11.92 5.58 15.47
N ALA A 50 12.16 6.58 14.62
CA ALA A 50 11.13 7.54 14.22
C ALA A 50 10.05 6.92 13.32
N VAL A 51 10.36 5.81 12.63
CA VAL A 51 9.46 5.08 11.74
C VAL A 51 9.17 3.65 12.21
N ASP A 52 9.55 3.34 13.45
CA ASP A 52 9.45 1.99 14.04
C ASP A 52 10.12 0.90 13.15
N GLY A 53 11.16 1.27 12.40
CA GLY A 53 11.81 0.48 11.35
C GLY A 53 13.00 -0.37 11.81
N ALA A 54 13.09 -0.66 13.11
CA ALA A 54 14.18 -1.46 13.67
C ALA A 54 14.21 -2.86 13.02
N GLY A 55 15.35 -3.22 12.41
CA GLY A 55 15.52 -4.51 11.71
C GLY A 55 15.14 -4.51 10.23
N LEU A 56 14.59 -3.41 9.69
CA LEU A 56 14.36 -3.29 8.24
C LEU A 56 15.70 -3.16 7.47
N PRO A 57 15.85 -3.82 6.31
CA PRO A 57 17.08 -3.73 5.53
C PRO A 57 17.31 -2.31 5.02
N VAL A 58 18.48 -1.76 5.34
CA VAL A 58 18.90 -0.43 4.92
C VAL A 58 19.50 -0.49 3.52
N ARG A 59 19.05 0.40 2.64
CA ARG A 59 19.59 0.56 1.28
C ARG A 59 20.44 1.82 1.19
N ALA A 60 21.52 1.79 0.44
CA ALA A 60 22.29 2.98 0.11
C ALA A 60 21.89 3.49 -1.28
N TRP A 61 21.45 4.74 -1.36
CA TRP A 61 21.00 5.38 -2.60
C TRP A 61 21.97 6.44 -3.12
N VAL A 62 22.71 7.09 -2.21
CA VAL A 62 23.79 8.03 -2.55
C VAL A 62 25.02 7.71 -1.71
N VAL A 63 26.17 7.61 -2.36
CA VAL A 63 27.48 7.35 -1.74
C VAL A 63 28.51 8.31 -2.33
N GLY A 64 29.21 9.05 -1.47
CA GLY A 64 30.23 10.03 -1.90
C GLY A 64 29.71 11.08 -2.91
N GLY A 65 28.45 11.48 -2.79
CA GLY A 65 27.80 12.46 -3.67
C GLY A 65 27.40 11.92 -5.05
N ARG A 66 27.37 10.59 -5.22
CA ARG A 66 26.98 9.93 -6.46
C ARG A 66 25.84 8.94 -6.22
N ALA A 67 24.96 8.79 -7.21
CA ALA A 67 23.91 7.79 -7.19
C ALA A 67 24.50 6.38 -7.09
N ALA A 68 23.96 5.55 -6.19
CA ALA A 68 24.39 4.17 -5.99
C ALA A 68 23.83 3.19 -7.06
N GLY A 69 22.90 3.64 -7.90
CA GLY A 69 22.34 2.84 -9.00
C GLY A 69 21.35 1.76 -8.58
N VAL A 70 20.74 1.89 -7.39
CA VAL A 70 19.73 0.96 -6.90
C VAL A 70 18.35 1.34 -7.49
N PRO A 71 17.63 0.42 -8.16
CA PRO A 71 16.45 0.75 -8.96
C PRO A 71 15.21 1.21 -8.18
N ASP A 72 15.20 1.03 -6.86
CA ASP A 72 14.05 1.35 -5.98
C ASP A 72 14.30 2.51 -5.00
N GLY A 73 15.38 3.26 -5.22
CA GLY A 73 15.65 4.51 -4.49
C GLY A 73 14.87 5.73 -5.04
N PRO A 74 14.87 6.85 -4.31
CA PRO A 74 14.35 8.10 -4.84
C PRO A 74 15.11 8.49 -6.11
N PRO A 75 14.47 9.20 -7.06
CA PRO A 75 15.19 9.89 -8.11
C PRO A 75 16.27 10.77 -7.49
N VAL A 76 17.51 10.57 -7.89
CA VAL A 76 18.66 11.33 -7.39
C VAL A 76 19.42 11.95 -8.56
N GLY A 77 19.69 13.25 -8.46
CA GLY A 77 20.21 14.05 -9.58
C GLY A 77 19.20 14.26 -10.71
N GLY A 78 19.57 15.11 -11.67
CA GLY A 78 18.68 15.49 -12.78
C GLY A 78 17.53 16.42 -12.37
N GLU A 79 16.64 16.70 -13.32
CA GLU A 79 15.45 17.53 -13.09
C GLU A 79 14.42 16.77 -12.24
N GLY A 80 13.99 17.34 -11.11
CA GLY A 80 13.01 16.74 -10.19
C GLY A 80 13.57 15.65 -9.25
N GLY A 81 14.85 15.29 -9.36
CA GLY A 81 15.51 14.38 -8.42
C GLY A 81 16.08 15.08 -7.20
N LEU A 82 16.33 14.31 -6.13
CA LEU A 82 17.03 14.81 -4.95
C LEU A 82 18.41 15.35 -5.35
N PRO A 83 18.81 16.53 -4.85
CA PRO A 83 20.10 17.10 -5.19
C PRO A 83 21.23 16.24 -4.62
N ILE A 84 22.19 15.85 -5.47
CA ILE A 84 23.38 15.07 -5.08
C ILE A 84 24.65 15.75 -5.55
N GLY A 85 25.69 15.71 -4.72
CA GLY A 85 26.99 16.32 -5.01
C GLY A 85 26.95 17.85 -5.17
N GLY A 86 28.13 18.47 -5.17
CA GLY A 86 28.26 19.93 -5.24
C GLY A 86 27.67 20.66 -4.03
N LYS A 87 27.60 21.99 -4.10
CA LYS A 87 27.12 22.83 -2.99
C LYS A 87 25.65 22.56 -2.73
N GLY A 88 25.33 22.14 -1.50
CA GLY A 88 23.94 21.85 -1.12
C GLY A 88 23.48 20.43 -1.43
N GLY A 89 24.28 19.62 -2.14
CA GLY A 89 23.86 18.26 -2.52
C GLY A 89 24.07 17.22 -1.43
N LEU A 90 23.29 16.13 -1.51
CA LEU A 90 23.50 14.95 -0.68
C LEU A 90 24.85 14.29 -1.03
N LEU A 91 25.61 13.99 0.01
CA LEU A 91 26.88 13.25 -0.01
C LEU A 91 26.65 11.78 0.31
N GLU A 92 25.78 11.50 1.27
CA GLU A 92 25.35 10.14 1.65
C GLU A 92 23.84 10.15 1.78
N LEU A 93 23.18 9.08 1.32
CA LEU A 93 21.75 8.86 1.55
C LEU A 93 21.51 7.36 1.65
N ARG A 94 20.95 6.95 2.78
CA ARG A 94 20.54 5.59 3.06
C ARG A 94 19.11 5.59 3.57
N GLY A 95 18.42 4.47 3.52
CA GLY A 95 17.13 4.36 4.19
C GLY A 95 16.24 3.29 3.62
N TRP A 96 14.95 3.56 3.73
CA TRP A 96 13.88 2.60 3.54
C TRP A 96 12.83 3.15 2.58
N MET A 97 12.25 2.25 1.80
CA MET A 97 11.02 2.53 1.10
C MET A 97 9.87 2.31 2.09
N LEU A 98 9.07 3.34 2.35
CA LEU A 98 7.90 3.28 3.22
C LEU A 98 6.67 3.72 2.42
N ALA A 99 5.94 2.76 1.83
CA ALA A 99 4.76 3.02 0.99
C ALA A 99 5.02 4.08 -0.11
N GLU A 100 4.33 5.23 -0.06
CA GLU A 100 4.47 6.38 -0.97
C GLU A 100 5.63 7.34 -0.63
N ARG A 101 6.59 6.92 0.19
CA ARG A 101 7.70 7.79 0.60
C ARG A 101 9.02 7.04 0.53
N TRP A 102 10.03 7.75 0.03
CA TRP A 102 11.41 7.41 0.38
C TRP A 102 11.73 8.11 1.69
N PHE A 103 11.98 7.31 2.72
CA PHE A 103 12.43 7.79 4.02
C PHE A 103 13.91 7.46 4.15
N GLY A 104 14.73 8.51 4.06
CA GLY A 104 16.16 8.41 4.07
C GLY A 104 16.79 9.16 5.24
N TYR A 105 18.02 8.81 5.55
CA TYR A 105 18.90 9.56 6.42
C TYR A 105 20.28 9.62 5.77
N GLY A 106 21.01 10.69 6.03
CA GLY A 106 22.22 10.95 5.27
C GLY A 106 22.92 12.22 5.64
N VAL A 107 23.83 12.63 4.77
CA VAL A 107 24.62 13.85 4.92
C VAL A 107 24.42 14.69 3.68
N THR A 108 24.10 15.97 3.87
CA THR A 108 24.07 16.96 2.80
C THR A 108 25.21 17.96 3.01
N ASP A 109 25.83 18.40 1.92
CA ASP A 109 26.74 19.53 1.96
C ASP A 109 25.95 20.82 2.24
N THR A 110 26.45 21.71 3.08
CA THR A 110 25.83 23.02 3.35
C THR A 110 26.90 24.10 3.43
N ALA A 111 26.49 25.38 3.42
CA ALA A 111 27.43 26.51 3.47
C ALA A 111 28.34 26.49 4.70
N ASP A 112 27.86 25.97 5.83
CA ASP A 112 28.62 25.86 7.09
C ASP A 112 29.31 24.49 7.26
N GLY A 113 29.37 23.69 6.20
CA GLY A 113 29.91 22.34 6.19
C GLY A 113 28.84 21.24 6.15
N PRO A 114 29.24 19.96 6.06
CA PRO A 114 28.31 18.84 5.94
C PRO A 114 27.37 18.74 7.16
N ARG A 115 26.07 18.58 6.89
CA ARG A 115 25.05 18.40 7.93
C ARG A 115 24.31 17.08 7.75
N ARG A 116 24.03 16.42 8.86
CA ARG A 116 23.22 15.21 8.90
C ARG A 116 21.75 15.59 8.77
N VAL A 117 21.04 14.87 7.93
CA VAL A 117 19.64 15.12 7.62
C VAL A 117 18.87 13.82 7.58
N VAL A 118 17.62 13.91 7.97
CA VAL A 118 16.59 12.93 7.60
C VAL A 118 15.86 13.51 6.41
N VAL A 119 15.67 12.71 5.38
CA VAL A 119 15.04 13.09 4.11
C VAL A 119 13.73 12.34 4.00
N LEU A 120 12.65 13.08 3.76
CA LEU A 120 11.38 12.52 3.33
C LEU A 120 11.12 13.00 1.92
N ALA A 121 10.97 12.09 0.96
CA ALA A 121 10.64 12.41 -0.43
C ALA A 121 9.36 11.70 -0.84
N ARG A 122 8.52 12.37 -1.65
CA ARG A 122 7.32 11.75 -2.20
C ARG A 122 7.69 10.74 -3.26
N ARG A 123 7.17 9.54 -3.13
CA ARG A 123 6.95 8.63 -4.25
C ARG A 123 5.60 9.03 -4.84
N SER A 124 5.56 9.27 -6.15
CA SER A 124 4.33 9.06 -6.91
C SER A 124 4.33 7.58 -7.25
N PHE A 125 3.36 6.81 -6.76
CA PHE A 125 3.18 5.47 -7.27
C PHE A 125 2.87 5.51 -8.77
N VAL A 126 3.91 5.25 -9.56
CA VAL A 126 3.78 4.93 -10.98
C VAL A 126 4.10 3.45 -11.04
N ARG A 127 3.08 2.63 -11.30
CA ARG A 127 3.24 1.19 -11.57
C ARG A 127 4.38 1.02 -12.57
N PRO A 128 5.49 0.35 -12.22
CA PRO A 128 6.55 0.10 -13.18
C PRO A 128 5.96 -0.63 -14.40
N PRO A 129 6.33 -0.26 -15.63
CA PRO A 129 5.84 -0.93 -16.82
C PRO A 129 6.03 -2.45 -16.71
N GLY A 130 4.94 -3.21 -16.82
CA GLY A 130 4.95 -4.67 -16.74
C GLY A 130 4.92 -5.28 -15.32
N ALA A 131 4.97 -4.49 -14.24
CA ALA A 131 4.80 -5.04 -12.89
C ALA A 131 3.35 -5.53 -12.68
N GLY A 132 3.12 -6.75 -12.20
CA GLY A 132 1.78 -7.23 -11.86
C GLY A 132 1.27 -6.65 -10.52
N TRP A 133 -0.05 -6.57 -10.34
CA TRP A 133 -0.64 -6.06 -9.09
C TRP A 133 -0.24 -6.89 -7.86
N VAL A 134 -0.20 -8.22 -8.00
CA VAL A 134 0.27 -9.12 -6.93
C VAL A 134 1.69 -8.80 -6.49
N ALA A 135 2.60 -8.54 -7.44
CA ALA A 135 3.99 -8.24 -7.11
C ALA A 135 4.09 -6.94 -6.28
N LEU A 136 3.30 -5.93 -6.65
CA LEU A 136 3.26 -4.65 -5.96
C LEU A 136 2.64 -4.77 -4.56
N LEU A 137 1.57 -5.55 -4.42
CA LEU A 137 0.96 -5.82 -3.11
C LEU A 137 1.88 -6.65 -2.21
N ARG A 138 2.64 -7.61 -2.76
CA ARG A 138 3.65 -8.37 -2.01
C ARG A 138 4.79 -7.47 -1.53
N GLU A 139 5.24 -6.55 -2.38
CA GLU A 139 6.22 -5.53 -2.00
C GLU A 139 5.67 -4.61 -0.89
N ALA A 140 4.45 -4.11 -1.04
CA ALA A 140 3.82 -3.21 -0.06
C ALA A 140 3.61 -3.89 1.31
N THR A 141 3.28 -5.18 1.31
CA THR A 141 2.99 -5.96 2.53
C THR A 141 4.19 -6.72 3.10
N GLY A 142 5.34 -6.69 2.42
CA GLY A 142 6.52 -7.49 2.79
C GLY A 142 6.34 -9.01 2.66
N ARG A 143 5.29 -9.47 1.98
CA ARG A 143 4.88 -10.88 1.96
C ARG A 143 5.71 -11.73 1.01
N THR A 144 6.32 -12.81 1.53
CA THR A 144 7.22 -13.71 0.78
C THR A 144 6.71 -15.14 0.62
N GLU A 145 5.56 -15.44 1.22
CA GLU A 145 4.93 -16.76 1.21
C GLU A 145 4.54 -17.19 -0.21
N PRO A 146 4.63 -18.49 -0.53
CA PRO A 146 4.24 -19.00 -1.84
C PRO A 146 2.77 -18.70 -2.14
N ASP A 147 2.43 -18.67 -3.44
CA ASP A 147 1.04 -18.56 -3.86
C ASP A 147 0.22 -19.73 -3.28
N ARG A 148 -1.02 -19.43 -2.87
CA ARG A 148 -1.94 -20.39 -2.28
C ARG A 148 -2.54 -21.35 -3.30
N ARG A 149 -2.65 -20.94 -4.57
CA ARG A 149 -3.17 -21.68 -5.76
C ARG A 149 -4.06 -22.88 -5.44
N GLY A 150 -5.32 -22.83 -5.83
CA GLY A 150 -6.20 -23.99 -5.67
C GLY A 150 -7.69 -23.68 -5.71
N PHE A 151 -8.07 -22.44 -5.99
CA PHE A 151 -9.47 -22.06 -6.13
C PHE A 151 -10.01 -22.54 -7.48
N ASP A 152 -11.17 -23.20 -7.46
CA ASP A 152 -11.89 -23.54 -8.68
C ASP A 152 -12.64 -22.30 -9.18
N TRP A 153 -11.92 -21.46 -9.93
CA TRP A 153 -12.47 -20.24 -10.51
C TRP A 153 -13.61 -20.52 -11.48
N ALA A 154 -13.55 -21.62 -12.23
CA ALA A 154 -14.63 -21.97 -13.15
C ALA A 154 -15.92 -22.30 -12.40
N ALA A 155 -15.85 -23.05 -11.30
CA ALA A 155 -17.00 -23.31 -10.43
C ALA A 155 -17.50 -22.04 -9.75
N THR A 156 -16.60 -21.16 -9.30
CA THR A 156 -16.94 -19.87 -8.66
C THR A 156 -17.67 -18.95 -9.63
N GLU A 157 -17.15 -18.76 -10.84
CA GLU A 157 -17.75 -17.93 -11.89
C GLU A 157 -19.09 -18.51 -12.35
N ALA A 158 -19.20 -19.84 -12.50
CA ALA A 158 -20.47 -20.51 -12.79
C ALA A 158 -21.50 -20.31 -11.66
N ALA A 159 -21.05 -20.34 -10.40
CA ALA A 159 -21.90 -20.15 -9.24
C ALA A 159 -22.44 -18.71 -9.10
N LEU A 160 -21.63 -17.72 -9.49
CA LEU A 160 -22.00 -16.30 -9.53
C LEU A 160 -22.68 -15.90 -10.84
N GLY A 161 -22.57 -16.72 -11.89
CA GLY A 161 -23.18 -16.47 -13.20
C GLY A 161 -22.44 -15.42 -14.03
N THR A 162 -21.17 -15.14 -13.73
CA THR A 162 -20.34 -14.16 -14.46
C THR A 162 -18.86 -14.47 -14.29
N PRO A 163 -18.01 -14.22 -15.30
CA PRO A 163 -16.57 -14.20 -15.11
C PRO A 163 -16.17 -13.09 -14.13
N LEU A 164 -15.06 -13.28 -13.41
CA LEU A 164 -14.52 -12.33 -12.44
C LEU A 164 -13.24 -11.64 -12.97
N PRO A 165 -12.92 -10.42 -12.49
CA PRO A 165 -11.68 -9.73 -12.84
C PRO A 165 -10.45 -10.62 -12.58
N GLY A 166 -9.54 -10.68 -13.55
CA GLY A 166 -8.31 -11.46 -13.49
C GLY A 166 -7.39 -11.00 -12.37
N ASP A 167 -7.29 -9.69 -12.15
CA ASP A 167 -6.43 -9.13 -11.10
C ASP A 167 -6.86 -9.56 -9.68
N TYR A 168 -8.17 -9.65 -9.42
CA TYR A 168 -8.70 -10.17 -8.18
C TYR A 168 -8.39 -11.65 -8.02
N LYS A 169 -8.56 -12.46 -9.07
CA LYS A 169 -8.22 -13.89 -9.03
C LYS A 169 -6.75 -14.10 -8.70
N ASP A 170 -5.86 -13.35 -9.35
CA ASP A 170 -4.42 -13.37 -9.07
C ASP A 170 -4.11 -12.97 -7.61
N ILE A 171 -4.79 -11.95 -7.08
CA ILE A 171 -4.64 -11.52 -5.68
C ILE A 171 -5.10 -12.62 -4.73
N VAL A 172 -6.25 -13.23 -4.95
CA VAL A 172 -6.76 -14.31 -4.10
C VAL A 172 -5.88 -15.55 -4.19
N ASP A 173 -5.42 -15.92 -5.38
CA ASP A 173 -4.48 -17.03 -5.57
C ASP A 173 -3.13 -16.78 -4.87
N ALA A 174 -2.71 -15.53 -4.74
CA ALA A 174 -1.49 -15.16 -4.01
C ALA A 174 -1.72 -15.09 -2.50
N PHE A 175 -2.73 -14.36 -2.04
CA PHE A 175 -2.95 -13.97 -0.64
C PHE A 175 -3.86 -14.93 0.13
N GLY A 176 -4.89 -15.47 -0.50
CA GLY A 176 -5.90 -16.30 0.15
C GLY A 176 -6.83 -15.52 1.09
N PRO A 177 -7.54 -16.22 1.99
CA PRO A 177 -8.41 -15.59 2.99
C PRO A 177 -7.59 -14.77 3.99
N GLY A 178 -8.00 -13.52 4.20
CA GLY A 178 -7.32 -12.61 5.11
C GLY A 178 -7.67 -11.15 4.89
N SER A 179 -6.92 -10.30 5.56
CA SER A 179 -7.14 -8.86 5.61
C SER A 179 -5.88 -8.06 5.32
N PHE A 180 -5.98 -7.02 4.51
CA PHE A 180 -4.91 -6.02 4.37
C PHE A 180 -5.02 -4.99 5.50
N ASP A 181 -3.96 -4.82 6.28
CA ASP A 181 -3.88 -3.92 7.45
C ASP A 181 -4.99 -4.12 8.50
N GLU A 182 -5.60 -5.33 8.54
CA GLU A 182 -6.85 -5.58 9.32
C GLU A 182 -7.99 -4.60 8.96
N TYR A 183 -7.89 -4.00 7.78
CA TYR A 183 -8.82 -3.02 7.25
C TYR A 183 -9.67 -3.62 6.14
N LEU A 184 -9.03 -4.09 5.05
CA LEU A 184 -9.76 -4.65 3.91
C LEU A 184 -9.72 -6.16 3.96
N ASP A 185 -10.88 -6.74 4.26
CA ASP A 185 -11.13 -8.16 4.29
C ASP A 185 -11.50 -8.66 2.90
N LEU A 186 -10.74 -9.63 2.39
CA LEU A 186 -11.07 -10.29 1.13
C LEU A 186 -12.21 -11.30 1.36
N LEU A 187 -13.28 -11.17 0.57
CA LEU A 187 -14.18 -12.28 0.37
C LEU A 187 -13.48 -13.27 -0.56
N VAL A 188 -13.40 -14.55 -0.21
CA VAL A 188 -12.63 -15.57 -0.93
C VAL A 188 -13.50 -16.81 -1.12
N PRO A 189 -13.52 -17.45 -2.31
CA PRO A 189 -14.36 -18.63 -2.54
C PRO A 189 -14.07 -19.75 -1.53
N GLY A 190 -15.12 -20.19 -0.83
CA GLY A 190 -15.06 -21.27 0.16
C GLY A 190 -14.50 -20.88 1.53
N ALA A 191 -14.12 -19.62 1.75
CA ALA A 191 -13.61 -19.17 3.05
C ALA A 191 -14.73 -19.10 4.09
N VAL A 192 -14.49 -19.62 5.30
CA VAL A 192 -15.48 -19.59 6.38
C VAL A 192 -15.69 -18.15 6.84
N GLY A 193 -16.94 -17.67 6.82
CA GLY A 193 -17.31 -16.30 7.23
C GLY A 193 -17.14 -15.25 6.12
N THR A 194 -16.21 -15.45 5.19
CA THR A 194 -15.95 -14.53 4.07
C THR A 194 -16.07 -15.20 2.70
N ASP A 195 -16.97 -16.18 2.54
CA ASP A 195 -17.16 -16.85 1.25
C ASP A 195 -17.76 -15.91 0.19
N LEU A 196 -16.99 -15.62 -0.85
CA LEU A 196 -17.40 -14.76 -1.98
C LEU A 196 -18.74 -15.19 -2.58
N VAL A 197 -18.94 -16.50 -2.80
CA VAL A 197 -20.13 -17.01 -3.49
C VAL A 197 -21.38 -16.85 -2.62
N SER A 198 -21.28 -17.19 -1.34
CA SER A 198 -22.38 -17.03 -0.38
C SER A 198 -22.77 -15.56 -0.24
N TRP A 199 -21.80 -14.67 -0.02
CA TRP A 199 -22.05 -13.22 0.09
C TRP A 199 -22.69 -12.65 -1.18
N GLY A 200 -22.13 -12.94 -2.35
CA GLY A 200 -22.65 -12.44 -3.63
C GLY A 200 -24.08 -12.88 -3.92
N ARG A 201 -24.46 -14.12 -3.57
CA ARG A 201 -25.83 -14.62 -3.73
C ARG A 201 -26.81 -14.01 -2.73
N ASP A 202 -26.37 -13.81 -1.50
CA ASP A 202 -27.21 -13.25 -0.44
C ASP A 202 -27.52 -11.77 -0.65
N MET A 203 -26.71 -11.02 -1.41
CA MET A 203 -27.00 -9.62 -1.76
C MET A 203 -28.42 -9.43 -2.32
N ALA A 204 -28.90 -10.37 -3.15
CA ALA A 204 -30.23 -10.28 -3.77
C ALA A 204 -31.37 -10.28 -2.75
N ARG A 205 -31.17 -10.91 -1.58
CA ARG A 205 -32.14 -10.91 -0.47
C ARG A 205 -32.29 -9.53 0.18
N TYR A 206 -31.26 -8.70 0.08
CA TYR A 206 -31.18 -7.38 0.70
C TYR A 206 -30.98 -6.27 -0.35
N ALA A 207 -31.53 -6.47 -1.57
CA ALA A 207 -31.30 -5.58 -2.72
C ALA A 207 -31.60 -4.09 -2.43
N ASP A 208 -32.55 -3.79 -1.55
CA ASP A 208 -32.88 -2.41 -1.18
C ASP A 208 -31.74 -1.67 -0.47
N LEU A 209 -30.83 -2.38 0.21
CA LEU A 209 -29.63 -1.79 0.83
C LEU A 209 -28.62 -1.26 -0.20
N TYR A 210 -28.66 -1.79 -1.42
CA TYR A 210 -27.66 -1.48 -2.45
C TYR A 210 -28.11 -0.41 -3.46
N ARG A 211 -29.28 0.20 -3.24
CA ARG A 211 -29.76 1.30 -4.09
C ARG A 211 -28.74 2.46 -4.12
N PRO A 212 -28.62 3.19 -5.24
CA PRO A 212 -29.45 3.09 -6.45
C PRO A 212 -29.04 1.98 -7.41
N TYR A 213 -27.97 1.24 -7.12
CA TYR A 213 -27.50 0.17 -8.01
C TYR A 213 -28.38 -1.07 -7.88
N PRO A 214 -28.68 -1.76 -8.99
CA PRO A 214 -29.23 -3.10 -8.91
C PRO A 214 -28.16 -4.07 -8.35
N VAL A 215 -28.57 -5.25 -7.93
CA VAL A 215 -27.67 -6.32 -7.49
C VAL A 215 -27.49 -7.33 -8.61
N HIS A 216 -26.26 -7.77 -8.87
CA HIS A 216 -25.98 -8.86 -9.82
C HIS A 216 -26.83 -10.11 -9.49
N PRO A 217 -27.50 -10.76 -10.45
CA PRO A 217 -27.27 -10.74 -11.90
C PRO A 217 -28.10 -9.75 -12.71
N ALA A 218 -28.79 -8.80 -12.07
CA ALA A 218 -29.46 -7.75 -12.83
C ALA A 218 -28.42 -6.91 -13.63
N PRO A 219 -28.72 -6.51 -14.88
CA PRO A 219 -27.77 -5.76 -15.71
C PRO A 219 -27.27 -4.48 -15.02
N GLY A 220 -25.95 -4.26 -15.04
CA GLY A 220 -25.33 -3.12 -14.34
C GLY A 220 -25.34 -3.27 -12.82
N GLY A 221 -25.45 -4.51 -12.32
CA GLY A 221 -25.56 -4.81 -10.91
C GLY A 221 -24.23 -4.76 -10.16
N VAL A 222 -24.28 -4.44 -8.87
CA VAL A 222 -23.12 -4.58 -8.01
C VAL A 222 -22.93 -6.02 -7.56
N LEU A 223 -21.67 -6.44 -7.45
CA LEU A 223 -21.24 -7.71 -6.89
C LEU A 223 -20.15 -7.46 -5.85
N ILE A 224 -20.39 -7.87 -4.61
CA ILE A 224 -19.47 -7.67 -3.48
C ILE A 224 -18.23 -8.57 -3.61
N TRP A 225 -17.07 -8.06 -3.19
CA TRP A 225 -15.80 -8.79 -3.18
C TRP A 225 -14.94 -8.57 -1.94
N GLY A 226 -15.29 -7.59 -1.11
CA GLY A 226 -14.58 -7.29 0.13
C GLY A 226 -15.47 -6.55 1.12
N THR A 227 -15.04 -6.56 2.38
CA THR A 227 -15.60 -5.75 3.45
C THR A 227 -14.49 -5.03 4.20
N SER A 228 -14.83 -4.07 5.05
CA SER A 228 -13.88 -3.54 6.03
C SER A 228 -14.36 -3.67 7.46
N GLU A 229 -13.42 -3.56 8.40
CA GLU A 229 -13.66 -3.46 9.84
C GLU A 229 -14.47 -2.22 10.23
N GLN A 230 -14.52 -1.21 9.34
CA GLN A 230 -15.39 -0.03 9.43
C GLN A 230 -16.75 -0.21 8.76
N GLU A 231 -17.15 -1.46 8.45
CA GLU A 231 -18.42 -1.80 7.81
C GLU A 231 -18.60 -1.17 6.42
N LEU A 232 -17.50 -0.84 5.72
CA LEU A 232 -17.55 -0.54 4.29
C LEU A 232 -17.68 -1.85 3.51
N SER A 233 -18.33 -1.78 2.36
CA SER A 233 -18.41 -2.91 1.43
C SER A 233 -17.89 -2.51 0.05
N PHE A 234 -17.03 -3.37 -0.49
CA PHE A 234 -16.34 -3.18 -1.76
C PHE A 234 -16.98 -4.05 -2.82
N HIS A 235 -17.32 -3.43 -3.95
CA HIS A 235 -18.09 -4.06 -5.02
C HIS A 235 -17.45 -3.81 -6.37
N TRP A 236 -17.69 -4.71 -7.31
CA TRP A 236 -17.55 -4.42 -8.73
C TRP A 236 -18.88 -3.93 -9.28
N LEU A 237 -18.86 -2.92 -10.15
CA LEU A 237 -20.02 -2.63 -11.00
C LEU A 237 -19.96 -3.50 -12.24
N THR A 238 -20.76 -4.56 -12.29
CA THR A 238 -20.71 -5.51 -13.41
C THR A 238 -21.25 -4.88 -14.68
N GLY A 239 -20.70 -5.32 -15.81
CA GLY A 239 -21.08 -4.82 -17.14
C GLY A 239 -20.89 -5.89 -18.21
N PRO A 240 -21.41 -5.66 -19.43
CA PRO A 240 -21.34 -6.63 -20.53
C PRO A 240 -19.96 -6.71 -21.20
N GLY A 241 -19.02 -5.84 -20.83
CA GLY A 241 -17.65 -5.81 -21.34
C GLY A 241 -16.73 -6.81 -20.62
N ASP A 242 -15.43 -6.61 -20.78
CA ASP A 242 -14.41 -7.38 -20.07
C ASP A 242 -14.52 -7.14 -18.55
N PRO A 243 -14.56 -8.19 -17.71
CA PRO A 243 -14.50 -8.04 -16.25
C PRO A 243 -13.27 -7.27 -15.76
N ASP A 244 -12.16 -7.29 -16.49
CA ASP A 244 -10.96 -6.53 -16.14
C ASP A 244 -11.17 -5.01 -16.22
N ASP A 245 -12.20 -4.55 -16.94
CA ASP A 245 -12.58 -3.15 -17.04
C ASP A 245 -13.63 -2.74 -16.00
N TRP A 246 -14.07 -3.65 -15.12
CA TRP A 246 -15.08 -3.33 -14.12
C TRP A 246 -14.52 -2.39 -13.04
N PRO A 247 -15.20 -1.26 -12.78
CA PRO A 247 -14.78 -0.29 -11.79
C PRO A 247 -15.14 -0.78 -10.39
N VAL A 248 -14.38 -0.34 -9.40
CA VAL A 248 -14.69 -0.55 -7.98
C VAL A 248 -15.70 0.49 -7.50
N LEU A 249 -16.68 0.01 -6.74
CA LEU A 249 -17.62 0.82 -5.96
C LEU A 249 -17.46 0.52 -4.48
N VAL A 250 -17.33 1.58 -3.68
CA VAL A 250 -17.34 1.50 -2.22
C VAL A 250 -18.66 2.01 -1.73
N GLN A 251 -19.34 1.21 -0.90
CA GLN A 251 -20.49 1.67 -0.13
C GLN A 251 -20.04 1.97 1.30
N TYR A 252 -20.30 3.19 1.76
CA TYR A 252 -20.07 3.58 3.15
C TYR A 252 -21.28 3.21 4.02
N VAL A 253 -21.08 3.15 5.33
CA VAL A 253 -22.13 2.81 6.32
C VAL A 253 -23.38 3.69 6.19
N GLY A 254 -23.23 4.94 5.76
CA GLY A 254 -24.36 5.86 5.51
C GLY A 254 -25.18 5.55 4.25
N GLY A 255 -24.77 4.55 3.45
CA GLY A 255 -25.35 4.20 2.16
C GLY A 255 -24.82 5.04 1.00
N GLU A 256 -23.89 5.98 1.25
CA GLU A 256 -23.23 6.70 0.17
C GLU A 256 -22.36 5.78 -0.67
N TRP A 257 -22.37 6.01 -1.97
CA TRP A 257 -21.57 5.28 -2.93
C TRP A 257 -20.46 6.15 -3.48
N GLN A 258 -19.26 5.58 -3.59
CA GLN A 258 -18.13 6.21 -4.25
C GLN A 258 -17.54 5.29 -5.30
N ARG A 259 -17.33 5.86 -6.48
CA ARG A 259 -16.82 5.15 -7.65
C ARG A 259 -15.33 5.41 -7.85
N PHE A 260 -14.63 4.33 -8.18
CA PHE A 260 -13.21 4.33 -8.51
C PHE A 260 -13.05 3.65 -9.87
N ASP A 261 -12.60 4.43 -10.87
CA ASP A 261 -12.38 3.95 -12.24
C ASP A 261 -11.06 3.19 -12.37
N CYS A 262 -10.94 2.10 -11.61
CA CYS A 262 -9.81 1.19 -11.63
C CYS A 262 -10.23 -0.22 -11.22
N GLY A 263 -9.41 -1.22 -11.57
CA GLY A 263 -9.57 -2.60 -11.13
C GLY A 263 -9.22 -2.83 -9.67
N THR A 264 -9.40 -4.06 -9.20
CA THR A 264 -9.24 -4.45 -7.79
C THR A 264 -7.82 -4.21 -7.28
N GLY A 265 -6.81 -4.61 -8.06
CA GLY A 265 -5.42 -4.54 -7.64
C GLY A 265 -4.90 -3.12 -7.52
N GLU A 266 -5.29 -2.24 -8.45
CA GLU A 266 -5.00 -0.81 -8.32
C GLU A 266 -5.69 -0.24 -7.09
N PHE A 267 -6.97 -0.55 -6.91
CA PHE A 267 -7.76 -0.03 -5.80
C PHE A 267 -7.16 -0.39 -4.45
N VAL A 268 -6.86 -1.68 -4.22
CA VAL A 268 -6.27 -2.14 -2.95
C VAL A 268 -4.92 -1.47 -2.70
N LEU A 269 -4.06 -1.40 -3.71
CA LEU A 269 -2.75 -0.77 -3.54
C LEU A 269 -2.90 0.72 -3.18
N ARG A 270 -3.76 1.46 -3.89
CA ARG A 270 -4.00 2.87 -3.59
C ARG A 270 -4.74 3.08 -2.27
N LEU A 271 -5.61 2.17 -1.86
CA LEU A 271 -6.23 2.20 -0.52
C LEU A 271 -5.19 2.10 0.59
N LEU A 272 -4.16 1.27 0.38
CA LEU A 272 -3.03 1.16 1.30
C LEU A 272 -2.14 2.39 1.25
N THR A 273 -1.87 2.94 0.07
CA THR A 273 -0.74 3.86 -0.07
C THR A 273 -1.12 5.31 -0.38
N ASP A 274 -2.20 5.57 -1.11
CA ASP A 274 -2.62 6.89 -1.61
C ASP A 274 -3.50 7.66 -0.61
N ARG A 275 -2.97 8.75 -0.05
CA ARG A 275 -3.67 9.61 0.92
C ARG A 275 -4.51 10.71 0.28
N SER A 276 -4.54 10.78 -1.04
CA SER A 276 -5.25 11.81 -1.76
C SER A 276 -6.70 11.36 -1.92
N PRO A 277 -7.71 12.22 -1.66
CA PRO A 277 -9.05 11.92 -2.09
C PRO A 277 -9.05 11.55 -3.59
N PRO A 278 -9.73 10.48 -4.01
CA PRO A 278 -10.70 9.68 -3.25
C PRO A 278 -10.15 8.51 -2.40
N PHE A 279 -8.85 8.24 -2.40
CA PHE A 279 -8.23 7.03 -1.82
C PHE A 279 -7.73 7.15 -0.37
N ALA A 280 -8.00 8.28 0.29
CA ALA A 280 -7.52 8.59 1.64
C ALA A 280 -8.16 7.74 2.77
N PHE A 281 -8.07 6.41 2.68
CA PHE A 281 -8.56 5.46 3.67
C PHE A 281 -7.60 5.38 4.89
N PRO A 282 -8.07 4.90 6.05
CA PRO A 282 -7.25 4.77 7.26
C PRO A 282 -5.90 4.05 7.09
N PRO A 283 -5.77 2.96 6.29
CA PRO A 283 -4.48 2.31 6.06
C PRO A 283 -3.43 3.27 5.47
N SER A 284 -3.85 4.14 4.56
CA SER A 284 -2.97 5.16 3.99
C SER A 284 -2.54 6.24 4.99
N SER A 285 -3.15 6.37 6.16
CA SER A 285 -2.96 7.54 7.04
C SER A 285 -1.61 7.60 7.77
N GLY A 286 -0.91 6.47 7.94
CA GLY A 286 0.33 6.35 8.71
C GLY A 286 1.58 6.03 7.88
N PRO A 287 2.80 6.16 8.42
CA PRO A 287 4.04 5.76 7.76
C PRO A 287 4.37 4.26 7.92
N PHE A 288 3.41 3.48 8.41
CA PHE A 288 3.63 2.10 8.81
C PHE A 288 3.78 1.20 7.59
N PRO A 289 4.63 0.16 7.68
CA PRO A 289 4.61 -0.91 6.67
C PRO A 289 3.20 -1.50 6.63
N HIS A 290 2.72 -1.83 5.44
CA HIS A 290 1.47 -2.57 5.30
C HIS A 290 1.72 -4.05 5.57
N TRP A 291 0.68 -4.79 5.92
CA TRP A 291 0.77 -6.23 6.10
C TRP A 291 -0.51 -6.91 5.63
N PHE A 292 -0.43 -8.23 5.49
CA PHE A 292 -1.59 -9.06 5.22
C PHE A 292 -1.76 -10.08 6.36
N ALA A 293 -2.87 -9.97 7.09
CA ALA A 293 -3.24 -10.90 8.15
C ALA A 293 -3.97 -12.10 7.55
N SER A 294 -3.27 -13.24 7.43
CA SER A 294 -3.88 -14.51 7.01
C SER A 294 -4.76 -15.09 8.11
N TRP A 295 -5.99 -15.48 7.78
CA TRP A 295 -6.94 -16.05 8.75
C TRP A 295 -6.97 -17.56 8.81
N GLU A 296 -6.18 -18.22 7.97
CA GLU A 296 -6.02 -19.65 8.14
C GLU A 296 -5.17 -19.97 9.37
N LEU A 297 -5.64 -20.95 10.13
CA LEU A 297 -4.85 -21.52 11.22
C LEU A 297 -3.60 -22.20 10.64
N PRO A 298 -2.42 -22.04 11.28
CA PRO A 298 -1.22 -22.74 10.82
C PRO A 298 -1.45 -24.26 10.82
N GLU A 299 -0.90 -24.95 9.81
CA GLU A 299 -1.04 -26.41 9.63
C GLU A 299 -0.70 -27.21 10.90
N SER A 300 0.12 -26.65 11.81
CA SER A 300 0.49 -27.26 13.10
C SER A 300 -0.65 -27.33 14.13
N SER A 301 -1.82 -26.75 13.86
CA SER A 301 -2.97 -26.72 14.77
C SER A 301 -4.04 -27.79 14.45
N VAL A 302 -3.91 -28.48 13.32
CA VAL A 302 -4.71 -29.67 13.04
C VAL A 302 -4.02 -30.84 13.74
N GLN A 303 -4.37 -31.08 15.00
CA GLN A 303 -4.03 -32.36 15.62
C GLN A 303 -4.72 -33.47 14.80
N PRO A 304 -3.99 -34.51 14.35
CA PRO A 304 -4.66 -35.66 13.77
C PRO A 304 -5.65 -36.22 14.79
N PRO A 305 -6.79 -36.78 14.35
CA PRO A 305 -7.75 -37.38 15.28
C PRO A 305 -7.00 -38.39 16.17
N GLU A 306 -7.17 -38.26 17.49
CA GLU A 306 -6.66 -39.26 18.42
C GLU A 306 -7.29 -40.60 18.02
N ASP A 307 -6.46 -41.52 17.53
CA ASP A 307 -6.84 -42.91 17.35
C ASP A 307 -7.14 -43.50 18.73
N ARG A 308 -8.45 -43.62 19.02
CA ARG A 308 -9.16 -44.47 20.00
C ARG A 308 -8.45 -44.90 21.28
#